data_AF-A0A5B6ZD94-F1
#
_entry.id   AF-A0A5B6ZD94-F1
#
_cell.length_a   1.000
_cell.length_b   1.000
_cell.length_c   1.000
_cell.angle_alpha   90.00
_cell.angle_beta   90.00
_cell.angle_gamma   90.00
#
_symmetry.space_group_name_H-M   'P 1'
#
loop_
_entity.id
_entity.type
_entity.pdbx_description
1 polymer ?
#
loop_
_entity_poly.entity_id
_entity_poly.type
_entity_poly.pdbx_seq_one_letter_code
_entity_poly.pdbx_strand_id
1 'polypeptide(L)'
;MKLQTQVFFASIDQRSERAAGESACTALVAVIANWFQSNHDEMPIKSQLDNLIREGSLEWRNLCENEAYRERFPDKHFDLETVIQAKIRPLCVVPEKSFIGFFHPEGLEEEGGFDFLHGAMSFDSIWEEINHFGSDNCRNGNPLVYIVSWNDHFFILKVEQDAYYIIDTLGERLREGCSQAYVLKFDKDTTIQHLPNETQSSDEKLAGEKVQQDDSKEALTEGTEIVISNELGSIEGEELVVCRGKESCKEYIKSFLAAIPIRELQVDLKKGLMASTPLHRRLQIEFHYTQFVQPVAQFSSVEATADEPAISALALV
;
A
#
# COMPACT_ATOMS: atom_id res chain seq x y z
N MET A 1 9.19 18.63 2.24
CA MET A 1 8.63 17.96 3.42
C MET A 1 9.70 17.07 4.02
N LYS A 2 9.80 17.00 5.34
CA LYS A 2 10.71 16.15 6.10
C LYS A 2 9.86 15.32 7.07
N LEU A 3 9.96 14.00 6.97
CA LEU A 3 9.28 13.03 7.83
C LEU A 3 10.28 12.53 8.87
N GLN A 4 9.94 12.61 10.15
CA GLN A 4 10.66 11.96 11.23
C GLN A 4 9.76 10.89 11.84
N THR A 5 10.13 9.63 11.62
CA THR A 5 9.33 8.46 11.97
C THR A 5 10.22 7.22 12.10
N GLN A 6 9.74 6.18 12.76
CA GLN A 6 10.44 4.89 12.78
C GLN A 6 10.30 4.20 11.43
N VAL A 7 11.43 3.78 10.86
CA VAL A 7 11.47 3.04 9.61
C VAL A 7 12.19 1.71 9.79
N PHE A 8 11.64 0.69 9.15
CA PHE A 8 12.21 -0.65 9.11
C PHE A 8 12.37 -1.09 7.67
N PHE A 9 13.53 -1.65 7.32
CA PHE A 9 13.85 -2.09 5.96
C PHE A 9 14.02 -3.59 5.86
N ALA A 10 13.47 -4.16 4.79
CA ALA A 10 13.85 -5.47 4.28
C ALA A 10 15.29 -5.45 3.72
N SER A 11 15.82 -6.62 3.38
CA SER A 11 17.09 -6.73 2.64
C SER A 11 16.90 -6.57 1.13
N ILE A 12 15.67 -6.68 0.65
CA ILE A 12 15.30 -6.66 -0.76
C ILE A 12 13.99 -5.90 -0.96
N ASP A 13 13.74 -5.45 -2.18
CA ASP A 13 12.44 -5.00 -2.65
C ASP A 13 11.87 -5.97 -3.71
N GLN A 14 10.69 -5.63 -4.24
CA GLN A 14 10.02 -6.44 -5.26
C GLN A 14 10.82 -6.56 -6.58
N ARG A 15 11.65 -5.56 -6.91
CA ARG A 15 12.44 -5.50 -8.14
C ARG A 15 13.78 -6.21 -8.04
N SER A 16 14.23 -6.54 -6.83
CA SER A 16 15.47 -7.29 -6.65
C SER A 16 15.50 -8.58 -7.48
N GLU A 17 16.67 -8.93 -8.03
CA GLU A 17 16.86 -10.18 -8.79
C GLU A 17 16.42 -11.42 -7.98
N ARG A 18 16.55 -11.35 -6.66
CA ARG A 18 16.17 -12.41 -5.72
C ARG A 18 14.65 -12.56 -5.58
N ALA A 19 13.89 -11.48 -5.79
CA ALA A 19 12.44 -11.50 -5.81
C ALA A 19 11.91 -11.81 -7.20
N ALA A 20 12.51 -11.22 -8.24
CA ALA A 20 12.07 -11.30 -9.64
C ALA A 20 10.58 -10.97 -9.80
N GLY A 21 10.12 -9.89 -9.15
CA GLY A 21 8.70 -9.49 -9.06
C GLY A 21 8.46 -8.03 -9.43
N GLU A 22 9.01 -7.56 -10.55
CA GLU A 22 8.93 -6.17 -10.99
C GLU A 22 7.49 -5.62 -11.00
N SER A 23 6.53 -6.43 -11.46
CA SER A 23 5.09 -6.13 -11.51
C SER A 23 4.26 -6.92 -10.48
N ALA A 24 4.90 -7.47 -9.44
CA ALA A 24 4.26 -8.37 -8.49
C ALA A 24 3.50 -7.67 -7.35
N CYS A 25 3.39 -6.33 -7.35
CA CYS A 25 2.87 -5.55 -6.22
C CYS A 25 1.52 -6.06 -5.71
N THR A 26 0.58 -6.40 -6.60
CA THR A 26 -0.75 -6.92 -6.23
C THR A 26 -0.69 -8.28 -5.53
N ALA A 27 0.17 -9.19 -5.98
CA ALA A 27 0.34 -10.50 -5.34
C ALA A 27 1.07 -10.38 -3.99
N LEU A 28 2.07 -9.49 -3.92
CA LEU A 28 2.82 -9.17 -2.71
C LEU A 28 1.92 -8.64 -1.61
N VAL A 29 1.07 -7.66 -1.89
CA VAL A 29 0.14 -7.12 -0.90
C VAL A 29 -0.89 -8.16 -0.45
N ALA A 30 -1.34 -9.06 -1.33
CA ALA A 30 -2.24 -10.15 -0.92
C ALA A 30 -1.57 -11.14 0.04
N VAL A 31 -0.30 -11.49 -0.20
CA VAL A 31 0.49 -12.34 0.71
C VAL A 31 0.76 -11.66 2.04
N ILE A 32 1.17 -10.39 2.02
CA ILE A 32 1.46 -9.61 3.23
C ILE A 32 0.18 -9.35 4.04
N ALA A 33 -0.93 -8.99 3.39
CA ALA A 33 -2.22 -8.80 4.05
C ALA A 33 -2.65 -10.08 4.74
N ASN A 34 -2.59 -11.23 4.05
CA ASN A 34 -2.90 -12.53 4.66
C ASN A 34 -2.00 -12.86 5.87
N TRP A 35 -0.71 -12.49 5.82
CA TRP A 35 0.19 -12.65 6.96
C TRP A 35 -0.29 -11.83 8.17
N PHE A 36 -0.68 -10.57 7.99
CA PHE A 36 -1.24 -9.75 9.07
C PHE A 36 -2.58 -10.27 9.61
N GLN A 37 -3.35 -10.99 8.78
CA GLN A 37 -4.57 -11.66 9.25
C GLN A 37 -4.29 -12.86 10.16
N SER A 38 -3.08 -13.42 10.13
CA SER A 38 -2.68 -14.54 11.01
C SER A 38 -1.78 -14.08 12.17
N ASN A 39 -1.24 -12.87 12.11
CA ASN A 39 -0.27 -12.31 13.04
C ASN A 39 -0.68 -10.87 13.42
N HIS A 40 -1.88 -10.71 13.98
CA HIS A 40 -2.53 -9.43 14.21
C HIS A 40 -1.67 -8.45 15.03
N ASP A 41 -1.10 -8.93 16.13
CA ASP A 41 -0.33 -8.09 17.06
C ASP A 41 1.17 -8.00 16.74
N GLU A 42 1.58 -8.54 15.59
CA GLU A 42 2.99 -8.64 15.21
C GLU A 42 3.31 -7.78 13.98
N MET A 43 4.60 -7.50 13.85
CA MET A 43 5.21 -6.94 12.64
C MET A 43 6.30 -7.91 12.17
N PRO A 44 6.44 -8.14 10.86
CA PRO A 44 7.39 -9.13 10.37
C PRO A 44 8.83 -8.65 10.62
N ILE A 45 9.68 -9.53 11.15
CA ILE A 45 11.12 -9.27 11.22
C ILE A 45 11.75 -9.30 9.83
N LYS A 46 13.01 -8.88 9.71
CA LYS A 46 13.64 -8.62 8.40
C LYS A 46 13.62 -9.84 7.47
N SER A 47 13.95 -11.01 8.02
CA SER A 47 13.92 -12.27 7.29
C SER A 47 12.50 -12.71 6.92
N GLN A 48 11.50 -12.41 7.75
CA GLN A 48 10.09 -12.70 7.43
C GLN A 48 9.59 -11.80 6.30
N LEU A 49 9.86 -10.48 6.35
CA LEU A 49 9.47 -9.58 5.27
C LEU A 49 10.15 -9.94 3.94
N ASP A 50 11.44 -10.26 3.99
CA ASP A 50 12.19 -10.81 2.85
C ASP A 50 11.52 -12.07 2.26
N ASN A 51 11.02 -12.97 3.11
CA ASN A 51 10.36 -14.19 2.67
C ASN A 51 8.97 -13.89 2.09
N LEU A 52 8.18 -13.02 2.71
CA LEU A 52 6.89 -12.57 2.18
C LEU A 52 7.05 -11.96 0.79
N ILE A 53 8.13 -11.19 0.56
CA ILE A 53 8.44 -10.65 -0.76
C ILE A 53 8.73 -11.77 -1.77
N ARG A 54 9.58 -12.74 -1.42
CA ARG A 54 9.89 -13.87 -2.33
C ARG A 54 8.66 -14.74 -2.61
N GLU A 55 7.82 -14.97 -1.61
CA GLU A 55 6.58 -15.73 -1.74
C GLU A 55 5.59 -15.00 -2.65
N GLY A 56 5.31 -13.71 -2.41
CA GLY A 56 4.41 -12.94 -3.27
C GLY A 56 4.89 -12.87 -4.72
N SER A 57 6.19 -12.70 -4.94
CA SER A 57 6.77 -12.73 -6.30
C SER A 57 6.74 -14.13 -6.93
N LEU A 58 6.80 -15.21 -6.14
CA LEU A 58 6.62 -16.57 -6.63
C LEU A 58 5.16 -16.80 -7.08
N GLU A 59 4.19 -16.40 -6.26
CA GLU A 59 2.76 -16.49 -6.62
C GLU A 59 2.47 -15.69 -7.89
N TRP A 60 3.01 -14.47 -8.01
CA TRP A 60 2.90 -13.68 -9.24
C TRP A 60 3.46 -14.41 -10.47
N ARG A 61 4.63 -15.04 -10.36
CA ARG A 61 5.22 -15.82 -11.47
C ARG A 61 4.33 -17.01 -11.84
N ASN A 62 3.77 -17.73 -10.87
CA ASN A 62 2.84 -18.81 -11.13
C ASN A 62 1.58 -18.31 -11.88
N LEU A 63 1.05 -17.14 -11.51
CA LEU A 63 -0.05 -16.52 -12.24
C LEU A 63 0.33 -16.14 -13.67
N CYS A 64 1.55 -15.66 -13.90
CA CYS A 64 2.06 -15.33 -15.24
C CYS A 64 2.20 -16.56 -16.16
N GLU A 65 2.42 -17.75 -15.59
CA GLU A 65 2.52 -19.00 -16.34
C GLU A 65 1.16 -19.55 -16.77
N ASN A 66 0.06 -19.09 -16.15
CA ASN A 66 -1.29 -19.49 -16.52
C ASN A 66 -1.71 -18.84 -17.85
N GLU A 67 -2.12 -19.67 -18.82
CA GLU A 67 -2.49 -19.19 -20.16
C GLU A 67 -3.63 -18.18 -20.15
N ALA A 68 -4.67 -18.40 -19.35
CA ALA A 68 -5.83 -17.51 -19.29
C ALA A 68 -5.46 -16.12 -18.72
N TYR A 69 -4.59 -16.10 -17.70
CA TYR A 69 -4.11 -14.84 -17.13
C TYR A 69 -3.13 -14.14 -18.07
N ARG A 70 -2.28 -14.87 -18.79
CA ARG A 70 -1.35 -14.31 -19.77
C ARG A 70 -2.07 -13.67 -20.97
N GLU A 71 -3.19 -14.24 -21.40
CA GLU A 71 -4.04 -13.66 -22.44
C GLU A 71 -4.76 -12.39 -21.97
N ARG A 72 -5.24 -12.38 -20.71
CA ARG A 72 -5.94 -11.22 -20.12
C ARG A 72 -4.99 -10.09 -19.72
N PHE A 73 -3.79 -10.41 -19.23
CA PHE A 73 -2.79 -9.47 -18.72
C PHE A 73 -1.43 -9.69 -19.41
N PRO A 74 -1.29 -9.30 -20.68
CA PRO A 74 -0.05 -9.51 -21.43
C PRO A 74 1.14 -8.71 -20.88
N ASP A 75 0.88 -7.60 -20.18
CA ASP A 75 1.88 -6.81 -19.45
C ASP A 75 2.22 -7.37 -18.06
N LYS A 76 1.50 -8.41 -17.60
CA LYS A 76 1.63 -9.07 -16.29
C LYS A 76 1.26 -8.19 -15.08
N HIS A 77 0.55 -7.08 -15.30
CA HIS A 77 0.01 -6.24 -14.23
C HIS A 77 -1.39 -6.73 -13.83
N PHE A 78 -1.48 -7.55 -12.78
CA PHE A 78 -2.77 -8.08 -12.32
C PHE A 78 -3.54 -7.07 -11.47
N ASP A 79 -4.84 -6.94 -11.74
CA ASP A 79 -5.76 -6.24 -10.83
C ASP A 79 -5.97 -7.05 -9.52
N LEU A 80 -6.35 -6.36 -8.43
CA LEU A 80 -6.53 -6.99 -7.12
C LEU A 80 -7.58 -8.10 -7.16
N GLU A 81 -8.67 -7.88 -7.88
CA GLU A 81 -9.77 -8.84 -8.01
C GLU A 81 -9.28 -10.18 -8.59
N THR A 82 -8.42 -10.14 -9.62
CA THR A 82 -7.82 -11.33 -10.24
C THR A 82 -6.97 -12.10 -9.23
N VAL A 83 -6.17 -11.40 -8.42
CA VAL A 83 -5.32 -12.04 -7.40
C VAL A 83 -6.16 -12.68 -6.29
N ILE A 84 -7.22 -12.01 -5.84
CA ILE A 84 -8.16 -12.56 -4.84
C ILE A 84 -8.91 -13.77 -5.40
N GLN A 85 -9.42 -13.68 -6.63
CA GLN A 85 -10.12 -14.79 -7.31
C GLN A 85 -9.24 -16.00 -7.57
N ALA A 86 -7.94 -15.78 -7.82
CA ALA A 86 -6.96 -16.85 -7.98
C ALA A 86 -6.69 -17.62 -6.68
N LYS A 87 -7.11 -17.09 -5.51
CA LYS A 87 -7.00 -17.73 -4.20
C LYS A 87 -5.58 -18.17 -3.86
N ILE A 88 -4.58 -17.36 -4.21
CA ILE A 88 -3.18 -17.62 -3.83
C ILE A 88 -2.98 -17.64 -2.30
N ARG A 89 -3.89 -16.99 -1.57
CA ARG A 89 -4.01 -16.99 -0.11
C ARG A 89 -5.49 -16.93 0.31
N PRO A 90 -5.86 -17.40 1.52
CA PRO A 90 -7.22 -17.33 2.05
C PRO A 90 -7.59 -15.90 2.52
N LEU A 91 -7.69 -14.98 1.56
CA LEU A 91 -7.95 -13.56 1.79
C LEU A 91 -9.21 -13.13 1.01
N CYS A 92 -10.04 -12.27 1.59
CA CYS A 92 -11.12 -11.59 0.89
C CYS A 92 -11.10 -10.08 1.15
N VAL A 93 -11.70 -9.32 0.23
CA VAL A 93 -11.99 -7.90 0.40
C VAL A 93 -13.44 -7.75 0.87
N VAL A 94 -13.67 -6.91 1.88
CA VAL A 94 -15.01 -6.64 2.44
C VAL A 94 -15.49 -5.28 1.93
N PRO A 95 -16.47 -5.24 1.00
CA PRO A 95 -16.90 -4.00 0.36
C PRO A 95 -17.42 -2.94 1.34
N GLU A 96 -18.10 -3.34 2.42
CA GLU A 96 -18.76 -2.43 3.36
C GLU A 96 -17.78 -1.59 4.19
N LYS A 97 -16.51 -1.99 4.22
CA LYS A 97 -15.43 -1.29 4.92
C LYS A 97 -14.31 -0.86 3.97
N SER A 98 -14.55 -0.97 2.65
CA SER A 98 -13.61 -0.57 1.61
C SER A 98 -14.09 0.73 0.98
N PHE A 99 -13.14 1.55 0.50
CA PHE A 99 -13.44 2.89 0.03
C PHE A 99 -12.76 3.18 -1.30
N ILE A 100 -13.44 3.94 -2.15
CA ILE A 100 -12.91 4.54 -3.36
C ILE A 100 -13.10 6.03 -3.21
N GLY A 101 -12.03 6.79 -3.42
CA GLY A 101 -12.10 8.24 -3.30
C GLY A 101 -11.04 8.93 -4.12
N PHE A 102 -11.07 10.26 -4.06
CA PHE A 102 -10.30 11.08 -4.98
C PHE A 102 -9.55 12.18 -4.24
N PHE A 103 -8.33 12.44 -4.69
CA PHE A 103 -7.62 13.66 -4.32
C PHE A 103 -8.25 14.85 -5.03
N HIS A 104 -8.35 15.97 -4.30
CA HIS A 104 -8.86 17.23 -4.81
C HIS A 104 -7.67 18.21 -4.88
N PRO A 105 -7.16 18.51 -6.08
CA PRO A 105 -6.03 19.42 -6.23
C PRO A 105 -6.43 20.85 -5.87
N GLU A 106 -5.69 21.48 -4.95
CA GLU A 106 -5.92 22.87 -4.56
C GLU A 106 -5.74 23.85 -5.75
N GLY A 107 -6.60 24.86 -5.83
CA GLY A 107 -6.47 25.97 -6.79
C GLY A 107 -6.99 25.72 -8.21
N LEU A 108 -7.72 24.64 -8.44
CA LEU A 108 -8.37 24.33 -9.72
C LEU A 108 -9.89 24.14 -9.62
N GLU A 109 -10.46 24.35 -8.42
CA GLU A 109 -11.91 24.25 -8.16
C GLU A 109 -12.71 25.32 -8.93
N GLU A 110 -12.10 26.48 -9.20
CA GLU A 110 -12.76 27.61 -9.89
C GLU A 110 -12.91 27.39 -11.41
N GLU A 111 -12.17 26.46 -12.02
CA GLU A 111 -12.19 26.23 -13.47
C GLU A 111 -13.24 25.19 -13.93
N GLY A 112 -14.06 24.64 -13.00
CA GLY A 112 -15.08 23.62 -13.32
C GLY A 112 -14.49 22.29 -13.81
N GLY A 113 -13.16 22.12 -13.75
CA GLY A 113 -12.46 20.95 -14.28
C GLY A 113 -12.72 19.64 -13.51
N PHE A 114 -13.34 19.73 -12.32
CA PHE A 114 -13.56 18.61 -11.41
C PHE A 114 -15.04 18.35 -11.09
N ASP A 115 -15.96 18.85 -11.90
CA ASP A 115 -17.40 18.59 -11.74
C ASP A 115 -17.74 17.09 -11.74
N PHE A 116 -16.91 16.27 -12.39
CA PHE A 116 -17.06 14.81 -12.39
C PHE A 116 -16.81 14.15 -11.03
N LEU A 117 -16.17 14.86 -10.09
CA LEU A 117 -15.99 14.42 -8.70
C LEU A 117 -17.17 14.82 -7.80
N HIS A 118 -18.19 15.51 -8.34
CA HIS A 118 -19.34 15.92 -7.54
C HIS A 118 -20.06 14.70 -6.95
N GLY A 119 -20.13 14.65 -5.61
CA GLY A 119 -20.71 13.53 -4.86
C GLY A 119 -19.78 12.33 -4.67
N ALA A 120 -18.57 12.36 -5.23
CA ALA A 120 -17.55 11.35 -4.98
C ALA A 120 -16.88 11.57 -3.62
N MET A 121 -16.43 10.48 -3.00
CA MET A 121 -15.74 10.55 -1.71
C MET A 121 -14.35 11.17 -1.87
N SER A 122 -13.96 12.07 -0.98
CA SER A 122 -12.61 12.63 -0.96
C SER A 122 -11.64 11.72 -0.20
N PHE A 123 -10.33 11.83 -0.48
CA PHE A 123 -9.31 11.18 0.35
C PHE A 123 -9.45 11.55 1.83
N ASP A 124 -9.75 12.80 2.13
CA ASP A 124 -9.94 13.28 3.50
C ASP A 124 -11.14 12.59 4.17
N SER A 125 -12.25 12.42 3.46
CA SER A 125 -13.44 11.69 3.93
C SER A 125 -13.16 10.20 4.15
N ILE A 126 -12.36 9.56 3.28
CA ILE A 126 -11.94 8.16 3.51
C ILE A 126 -11.20 8.05 4.84
N TRP A 127 -10.30 8.99 5.10
CA TRP A 127 -9.50 8.97 6.31
C TRP A 127 -10.35 9.13 7.58
N GLU A 128 -11.40 9.96 7.52
CA GLU A 128 -12.37 10.10 8.60
C GLU A 128 -13.10 8.79 8.89
N GLU A 129 -13.54 8.07 7.85
CA GLU A 129 -14.16 6.74 8.00
C GLU A 129 -13.17 5.72 8.58
N ILE A 130 -11.93 5.67 8.09
CA ILE A 130 -10.90 4.76 8.63
C ILE A 130 -10.65 5.05 10.11
N ASN A 131 -10.57 6.32 10.51
CA ASN A 131 -10.40 6.72 11.91
C ASN A 131 -11.62 6.33 12.76
N HIS A 132 -12.83 6.46 12.22
CA HIS A 132 -14.07 6.03 12.87
C HIS A 132 -14.08 4.52 13.10
N PHE A 133 -13.84 3.72 12.05
CA PHE A 133 -13.74 2.26 12.15
C PHE A 133 -12.59 1.80 13.05
N GLY A 134 -11.45 2.50 13.01
CA GLY A 134 -10.30 2.22 13.87
C GLY A 134 -10.68 2.36 15.33
N SER A 135 -11.38 3.43 15.69
CA SER A 135 -11.85 3.70 17.06
C SER A 135 -12.86 2.66 17.55
N ASP A 136 -13.76 2.21 16.68
CA ASP A 136 -14.77 1.19 17.01
C ASP A 136 -14.15 -0.20 17.18
N ASN A 137 -13.21 -0.59 16.29
CA ASN A 137 -12.54 -1.89 16.35
C ASN A 137 -11.49 -1.98 17.46
N CYS A 138 -11.01 -0.86 18.03
CA CYS A 138 -10.17 -0.86 19.23
C CYS A 138 -10.79 -1.65 20.40
N ARG A 139 -12.13 -1.78 20.44
CA ARG A 139 -12.82 -2.60 21.46
C ARG A 139 -12.57 -4.10 21.31
N ASN A 140 -12.24 -4.54 20.10
CA ASN A 140 -12.01 -5.95 19.77
C ASN A 140 -10.52 -6.30 19.66
N GLY A 141 -9.62 -5.31 19.78
CA GLY A 141 -8.16 -5.50 19.74
C GLY A 141 -7.55 -5.82 18.37
N ASN A 142 -8.37 -6.00 17.32
CA ASN A 142 -7.86 -6.40 16.01
C ASN A 142 -7.50 -5.20 15.13
N PRO A 143 -6.30 -5.16 14.52
CA PRO A 143 -5.92 -4.10 13.59
C PRO A 143 -6.74 -4.18 12.30
N LEU A 144 -6.91 -3.03 11.63
CA LEU A 144 -7.47 -3.01 10.28
C LEU A 144 -6.34 -3.10 9.27
N VAL A 145 -6.50 -3.95 8.27
CA VAL A 145 -5.50 -4.15 7.21
C VAL A 145 -6.15 -3.82 5.88
N TYR A 146 -5.68 -2.72 5.28
CA TYR A 146 -6.10 -2.24 3.99
C TYR A 146 -5.02 -2.52 2.95
N ILE A 147 -5.41 -3.06 1.80
CA ILE A 147 -4.61 -2.96 0.57
C ILE A 147 -4.96 -1.62 -0.05
N VAL A 148 -3.97 -0.75 -0.27
CA VAL A 148 -4.16 0.57 -0.84
C VAL A 148 -3.68 0.58 -2.28
N SER A 149 -4.53 1.00 -3.22
CA SER A 149 -4.18 1.22 -4.62
C SER A 149 -4.00 2.70 -4.89
N TRP A 150 -2.80 3.10 -5.33
CA TRP A 150 -2.50 4.48 -5.71
C TRP A 150 -1.45 4.54 -6.83
N ASN A 151 -1.82 5.22 -7.93
CA ASN A 151 -0.94 5.47 -9.07
C ASN A 151 -0.27 4.19 -9.61
N ASP A 152 -1.10 3.20 -9.97
CA ASP A 152 -0.70 1.89 -10.53
C ASP A 152 0.19 1.03 -9.61
N HIS A 153 0.11 1.25 -8.30
CA HIS A 153 0.87 0.48 -7.33
C HIS A 153 0.05 0.19 -6.07
N PHE A 154 0.38 -0.94 -5.45
CA PHE A 154 -0.29 -1.42 -4.25
C PHE A 154 0.67 -1.47 -3.07
N PHE A 155 0.19 -1.00 -1.91
CA PHE A 155 0.90 -1.10 -0.63
C PHE A 155 -0.10 -1.42 0.49
N ILE A 156 0.38 -1.76 1.68
CA ILE A 156 -0.47 -2.05 2.85
C ILE A 156 -0.55 -0.84 3.77
N LEU A 157 -1.76 -0.52 4.23
CA LEU A 157 -2.00 0.31 5.41
C LEU A 157 -2.52 -0.59 6.54
N LYS A 158 -1.73 -0.73 7.62
CA LYS A 158 -2.15 -1.36 8.88
C LYS A 158 -2.55 -0.27 9.88
N VAL A 159 -3.73 -0.39 10.46
CA VAL A 159 -4.33 0.58 11.37
C VAL A 159 -4.43 -0.05 12.75
N GLU A 160 -3.63 0.44 13.71
CA GLU A 160 -3.71 0.10 15.12
C GLU A 160 -4.23 1.27 15.94
N GLN A 161 -4.48 1.03 17.23
CA GLN A 161 -4.95 2.05 18.17
C GLN A 161 -3.99 3.23 18.28
N ASP A 162 -2.70 2.94 18.48
CA ASP A 162 -1.68 3.95 18.79
C ASP A 162 -0.75 4.28 17.61
N ALA A 163 -0.85 3.55 16.50
CA ALA A 163 0.01 3.73 15.35
C ALA A 163 -0.65 3.32 14.02
N TYR A 164 -0.21 3.94 12.93
CA TYR A 164 -0.48 3.51 11.56
C TYR A 164 0.81 3.03 10.91
N TYR A 165 0.71 2.00 10.06
CA TYR A 165 1.87 1.46 9.36
C TYR A 165 1.63 1.44 7.86
N ILE A 166 2.61 1.94 7.11
CA ILE A 166 2.67 1.77 5.66
C ILE A 166 3.74 0.73 5.37
N ILE A 167 3.36 -0.34 4.66
CA ILE A 167 4.28 -1.38 4.19
C ILE A 167 4.26 -1.34 2.67
N ASP A 168 5.39 -1.00 2.08
CA ASP A 168 5.53 -0.86 0.64
C ASP A 168 6.73 -1.68 0.17
N THR A 169 6.47 -2.53 -0.83
CA THR A 169 7.46 -3.46 -1.39
C THR A 169 8.33 -2.82 -2.46
N LEU A 170 8.09 -1.57 -2.83
CA LEU A 170 8.84 -0.83 -3.83
C LEU A 170 9.61 0.33 -3.19
N GLY A 171 10.90 0.11 -2.93
CA GLY A 171 11.74 1.03 -2.15
C GLY A 171 11.87 2.43 -2.74
N GLU A 172 11.95 2.54 -4.07
CA GLU A 172 12.12 3.81 -4.78
C GLU A 172 11.01 4.83 -4.51
N ARG A 173 9.82 4.37 -4.08
CA ARG A 173 8.71 5.24 -3.69
C ARG A 173 8.99 6.02 -2.41
N LEU A 174 9.86 5.51 -1.53
CA LEU A 174 10.29 6.22 -0.33
C LEU A 174 11.40 7.24 -0.64
N ARG A 175 12.33 6.87 -1.52
CA ARG A 175 13.46 7.70 -1.95
C ARG A 175 14.05 7.13 -3.23
N GLU A 176 14.39 7.99 -4.17
CA GLU A 176 15.08 7.62 -5.41
C GLU A 176 16.31 6.73 -5.14
N GLY A 177 16.45 5.66 -5.92
CA GLY A 177 17.54 4.69 -5.80
C GLY A 177 17.43 3.72 -4.62
N CYS A 178 16.39 3.80 -3.78
CA CYS A 178 16.16 2.81 -2.73
C CYS A 178 15.70 1.48 -3.32
N SER A 179 16.41 0.40 -2.99
CA SER A 179 16.16 -0.97 -3.45
C SER A 179 15.75 -1.93 -2.32
N GLN A 180 15.19 -1.36 -1.25
CA GLN A 180 14.73 -2.11 -0.08
C GLN A 180 13.25 -1.80 0.17
N ALA A 181 12.43 -2.84 0.33
CA ALA A 181 11.08 -2.67 0.85
C ALA A 181 11.14 -2.10 2.26
N TYR A 182 10.10 -1.37 2.65
CA TYR A 182 10.10 -0.61 3.89
C TYR A 182 8.77 -0.68 4.63
N VAL A 183 8.85 -0.45 5.92
CA VAL A 183 7.74 -0.27 6.85
C VAL A 183 7.94 1.08 7.53
N LEU A 184 6.99 1.99 7.37
CA LEU A 184 6.93 3.24 8.14
C LEU A 184 5.93 3.07 9.27
N LYS A 185 6.31 3.44 10.48
CA LYS A 185 5.41 3.48 11.64
C LYS A 185 5.14 4.93 12.02
N PHE A 186 3.88 5.34 11.98
CA PHE A 186 3.37 6.64 12.37
C PHE A 186 2.70 6.51 13.73
N ASP A 187 3.34 6.98 14.79
CA ASP A 187 2.86 6.95 16.16
C ASP A 187 2.89 8.36 16.79
N LYS A 188 2.63 8.46 18.10
CA LYS A 188 2.60 9.74 18.85
C LYS A 188 3.89 10.58 18.70
N ASP A 189 5.03 9.96 18.44
CA ASP A 189 6.34 10.61 18.37
C ASP A 189 6.70 11.02 16.92
N THR A 190 5.86 10.64 15.96
CA THR A 190 6.04 10.97 14.55
C THR A 190 5.75 12.44 14.27
N THR A 191 6.59 13.07 13.44
CA THR A 191 6.41 14.47 13.04
C THR A 191 6.69 14.68 11.56
N ILE A 192 5.98 15.65 10.98
CA ILE A 192 6.21 16.14 9.62
C ILE A 192 6.49 17.62 9.66
N GLN A 193 7.57 18.04 9.01
CA GLN A 193 7.99 19.43 8.87
C GLN A 193 7.97 19.84 7.40
N HIS A 194 7.58 21.08 7.12
CA HIS A 194 7.80 21.68 5.81
C HIS A 194 9.18 22.34 5.78
N LEU A 195 9.98 22.01 4.77
CA LEU A 195 11.17 22.79 4.48
C LEU A 195 10.73 24.09 3.80
N PRO A 196 11.34 25.24 4.14
CA PRO A 196 11.17 26.46 3.36
C PRO A 196 11.49 26.18 1.89
N ASN A 197 10.60 26.58 0.97
CA ASN A 197 10.89 26.48 -0.46
C ASN A 197 12.07 27.40 -0.78
N GLU A 198 13.18 26.86 -1.27
CA GLU A 198 14.13 27.66 -2.04
C GLU A 198 13.39 28.18 -3.29
N THR A 199 13.25 29.49 -3.34
CA THR A 199 12.66 30.22 -4.46
C THR A 199 13.31 29.79 -5.77
N GLN A 200 12.48 29.51 -6.77
CA GLN A 200 12.86 29.30 -8.17
C GLN A 200 13.94 30.31 -8.62
N SER A 201 15.16 29.85 -8.87
CA SER A 201 16.16 30.59 -9.64
C SER A 201 16.57 29.79 -10.87
N SER A 202 15.98 30.20 -12.00
CA SER A 202 16.50 30.15 -13.37
C SER A 202 17.73 29.28 -13.66
N ASP A 203 17.51 28.26 -14.49
CA ASP A 203 18.53 27.59 -15.29
C ASP A 203 19.36 28.58 -16.12
N GLU A 204 20.62 28.79 -15.76
CA GLU A 204 21.67 29.12 -16.72
C GLU A 204 22.92 28.23 -16.47
N LYS A 205 23.24 27.46 -17.52
CA LYS A 205 24.41 26.60 -17.76
C LYS A 205 25.72 27.06 -17.08
N LEU A 206 26.55 26.08 -16.68
CA LEU A 206 27.76 25.66 -17.43
C LEU A 206 28.51 24.49 -16.76
N ALA A 207 29.24 23.78 -17.63
CA ALA A 207 29.87 22.47 -17.47
C ALA A 207 31.20 22.46 -16.69
N GLY A 208 31.63 21.27 -16.23
CA GLY A 208 33.06 21.02 -15.94
C GLY A 208 33.41 19.87 -14.98
N GLU A 209 33.54 18.66 -15.53
CA GLU A 209 34.53 17.60 -15.23
C GLU A 209 34.97 17.17 -13.80
N LYS A 210 34.67 15.88 -13.51
CA LYS A 210 35.56 14.73 -13.14
C LYS A 210 36.07 14.48 -11.70
N VAL A 211 35.61 13.32 -11.19
CA VAL A 211 36.32 12.11 -10.67
C VAL A 211 37.18 12.22 -9.40
N GLN A 212 36.82 11.48 -8.34
CA GLN A 212 37.59 10.32 -7.82
C GLN A 212 36.84 9.54 -6.71
N GLN A 213 36.99 8.21 -6.78
CA GLN A 213 36.58 7.19 -5.81
C GLN A 213 37.43 7.28 -4.52
N ASP A 214 36.88 6.86 -3.38
CA ASP A 214 37.54 5.81 -2.59
C ASP A 214 36.55 5.03 -1.70
N ASP A 215 36.85 3.74 -1.57
CA ASP A 215 36.17 2.70 -0.82
C ASP A 215 36.40 2.85 0.69
N SER A 216 35.40 2.53 1.51
CA SER A 216 35.61 1.92 2.84
C SER A 216 34.30 1.32 3.36
N LYS A 217 34.30 -0.03 3.45
CA LYS A 217 33.33 -0.81 4.22
C LYS A 217 33.51 -0.52 5.71
N GLU A 218 32.40 -0.38 6.44
CA GLU A 218 32.27 -1.04 7.75
C GLU A 218 30.79 -1.18 8.14
N ALA A 219 30.49 -2.36 8.69
CA ALA A 219 29.19 -2.76 9.20
C ALA A 219 28.89 -2.05 10.51
N LEU A 220 27.63 -1.71 10.79
CA LEU A 220 27.07 -1.65 12.15
C LEU A 220 25.53 -1.66 12.12
N THR A 221 25.01 -2.20 13.21
CA THR A 221 23.68 -2.70 13.52
C THR A 221 22.63 -1.64 13.90
N GLU A 222 21.38 -1.97 13.56
CA GLU A 222 20.06 -1.65 14.15
C GLU A 222 19.80 -0.27 14.80
N GLY A 223 18.80 0.41 14.21
CA GLY A 223 18.14 1.60 14.76
C GLY A 223 18.31 2.85 13.89
N THR A 224 17.94 2.80 12.61
CA THR A 224 18.08 3.96 11.71
C THR A 224 16.81 4.82 11.76
N GLU A 225 16.86 5.95 12.48
CA GLU A 225 16.02 7.10 12.16
C GLU A 225 16.49 7.64 10.81
N ILE A 226 15.65 7.57 9.77
CA ILE A 226 15.97 8.23 8.51
C ILE A 226 15.43 9.65 8.58
N VAL A 227 16.36 10.60 8.64
CA VAL A 227 16.12 11.98 8.25
C VAL A 227 16.26 12.02 6.72
N ILE A 228 15.15 12.12 5.98
CA ILE A 228 15.19 12.35 4.54
C ILE A 228 15.50 13.85 4.34
N SER A 229 16.77 14.17 4.13
CA SER A 229 17.24 15.52 3.74
C SER A 229 18.00 15.43 2.41
N ASN A 230 17.73 16.37 1.49
CA ASN A 230 18.67 16.69 0.41
C ASN A 230 19.72 17.63 1.02
N GLU A 231 20.98 17.21 1.07
CA GLU A 231 22.09 17.97 1.65
C GLU A 231 22.54 19.12 0.73
N LEU A 232 22.26 20.36 1.12
CA LEU A 232 23.20 21.48 0.97
C LEU A 232 22.86 22.61 1.97
N GLY A 233 23.82 22.96 2.83
CA GLY A 233 24.05 24.33 3.34
C GLY A 233 22.96 25.00 4.20
N SER A 234 23.25 25.13 5.49
CA SER A 234 22.47 25.86 6.50
C SER A 234 21.96 27.25 6.09
N ILE A 235 20.64 27.45 6.15
CA ILE A 235 20.00 28.70 6.57
C ILE A 235 18.89 28.30 7.55
N GLU A 236 18.98 28.77 8.80
CA GLU A 236 17.94 28.63 9.83
C GLU A 236 16.67 29.37 9.39
N GLY A 237 15.86 28.72 8.55
CA GLY A 237 14.43 29.01 8.44
C GLY A 237 13.71 28.10 9.43
N GLU A 238 12.87 28.66 10.29
CA GLU A 238 12.09 27.91 11.27
C GLU A 238 11.35 26.74 10.57
N GLU A 239 11.81 25.50 10.80
CA GLU A 239 11.14 24.28 10.34
C GLU A 239 9.76 24.22 11.02
N LEU A 240 8.72 24.68 10.34
CA LEU A 240 7.35 24.63 10.87
C LEU A 240 6.88 23.17 10.88
N VAL A 241 6.66 22.63 12.08
CA VAL A 241 6.02 21.32 12.25
C VAL A 241 4.55 21.44 11.81
N VAL A 242 4.20 20.76 10.73
CA VAL A 242 2.87 20.82 10.10
C VAL A 242 1.95 19.73 10.64
N CYS A 243 2.49 18.56 10.95
CA CYS A 243 1.70 17.44 11.49
C CYS A 243 2.49 16.69 12.57
N ARG A 244 1.76 16.10 13.54
CA ARG A 244 2.32 15.28 14.61
C ARG A 244 1.41 14.08 14.89
N GLY A 245 1.99 13.03 15.46
CA GLY A 245 1.28 11.84 15.85
C GLY A 245 0.96 10.92 14.67
N LYS A 246 0.15 9.89 14.92
CA LYS A 246 -0.23 8.89 13.90
C LYS A 246 -0.97 9.49 12.69
N GLU A 247 -1.67 10.62 12.87
CA GLU A 247 -2.34 11.34 11.78
C GLU A 247 -1.35 11.89 10.73
N SER A 248 -0.06 11.96 11.05
CA SER A 248 1.01 12.22 10.08
C SER A 248 1.01 11.22 8.92
N CYS A 249 0.45 10.01 9.10
CA CYS A 249 0.29 9.04 8.01
C CYS A 249 -0.61 9.58 6.89
N LYS A 250 -1.71 10.26 7.25
CA LYS A 250 -2.61 10.93 6.31
C LYS A 250 -1.85 11.94 5.47
N GLU A 251 -1.09 12.79 6.15
CA GLU A 251 -0.30 13.86 5.56
C GLU A 251 0.83 13.31 4.69
N TYR A 252 1.45 12.20 5.09
CA TYR A 252 2.43 11.51 4.25
C TYR A 252 1.83 11.01 2.93
N ILE A 253 0.66 10.36 2.96
CA ILE A 253 0.01 9.90 1.72
C ILE A 253 -0.34 11.10 0.83
N LYS A 254 -0.91 12.18 1.40
CA LYS A 254 -1.35 13.36 0.66
C LYS A 254 -0.19 14.21 0.11
N SER A 255 0.80 14.50 0.94
CA SER A 255 1.85 15.49 0.67
C SER A 255 3.20 14.90 0.28
N PHE A 256 3.36 13.57 0.35
CA PHE A 256 4.53 12.86 -0.16
C PHE A 256 4.17 11.91 -1.31
N LEU A 257 3.34 10.89 -1.07
CA LEU A 257 3.02 9.88 -2.09
C LEU A 257 2.19 10.43 -3.26
N ALA A 258 1.23 11.32 -2.98
CA ALA A 258 0.36 11.89 -4.01
C ALA A 258 0.90 13.20 -4.60
N ALA A 259 1.88 13.84 -3.95
CA ALA A 259 2.30 15.20 -4.28
C ALA A 259 2.88 15.36 -5.68
N ILE A 260 3.74 14.44 -6.13
CA ILE A 260 4.33 14.49 -7.48
C ILE A 260 3.27 14.18 -8.55
N PRO A 261 2.54 13.04 -8.50
CA PRO A 261 1.51 12.74 -9.48
C PRO A 261 0.45 13.83 -9.64
N ILE A 262 0.02 14.46 -8.53
CA ILE A 262 -0.95 15.55 -8.55
C ILE A 262 -0.34 16.82 -9.16
N ARG A 263 0.90 17.19 -8.81
CA ARG A 263 1.55 18.37 -9.43
C ARG A 263 1.74 18.20 -10.93
N GLU A 264 2.16 17.02 -11.38
CA GLU A 264 2.29 16.71 -12.80
C GLU A 264 0.94 16.84 -13.50
N LEU A 265 -0.13 16.29 -12.90
CA LEU A 265 -1.49 16.45 -13.42
C LEU A 265 -1.90 17.92 -13.52
N GLN A 266 -1.63 18.74 -12.50
CA GLN A 266 -1.93 20.17 -12.52
C GLN A 266 -1.16 20.90 -13.64
N VAL A 267 0.11 20.54 -13.87
CA VAL A 267 0.92 21.10 -14.97
C VAL A 267 0.36 20.71 -16.33
N ASP A 268 -0.03 19.44 -16.51
CA ASP A 268 -0.63 18.94 -17.74
C ASP A 268 -1.96 19.66 -18.04
N LEU A 269 -2.82 19.83 -17.02
CA LEU A 269 -4.07 20.57 -17.11
C LEU A 269 -3.86 22.02 -17.56
N LYS A 270 -2.92 22.73 -16.91
CA LYS A 270 -2.57 24.12 -17.26
C LYS A 270 -2.01 24.27 -18.68
N LYS A 271 -1.35 23.22 -19.19
CA LYS A 271 -0.81 23.18 -20.56
C LYS A 271 -1.87 22.76 -21.60
N GLY A 272 -3.09 22.42 -21.18
CA GLY A 272 -4.12 21.86 -22.06
C GLY A 272 -3.76 20.47 -22.60
N LEU A 273 -2.79 19.80 -21.98
CA LEU A 273 -2.36 18.44 -22.32
C LEU A 273 -3.33 17.46 -21.66
N MET A 274 -4.53 17.33 -22.24
CA MET A 274 -5.47 16.29 -21.87
C MET A 274 -4.89 14.95 -22.35
N ALA A 275 -4.07 14.31 -21.52
CA ALA A 275 -3.59 12.95 -21.77
C ALA A 275 -4.80 12.04 -22.01
N SER A 276 -4.64 11.01 -22.85
CA SER A 276 -5.66 10.03 -23.23
C SER A 276 -6.34 9.29 -22.05
N THR A 277 -5.85 9.46 -20.82
CA THR A 277 -6.37 8.83 -19.62
C THR A 277 -7.37 9.75 -18.91
N PRO A 278 -8.58 9.25 -18.56
CA PRO A 278 -9.56 10.04 -17.82
C PRO A 278 -8.99 10.59 -16.50
N LEU A 279 -9.25 11.87 -16.21
CA LEU A 279 -8.74 12.57 -15.02
C LEU A 279 -9.04 11.85 -13.71
N HIS A 280 -10.21 11.22 -13.60
CA HIS A 280 -10.60 10.46 -12.42
C HIS A 280 -9.58 9.37 -12.07
N ARG A 281 -8.99 8.69 -13.05
CA ARG A 281 -8.00 7.62 -12.81
C ARG A 281 -6.69 8.16 -12.23
N ARG A 282 -6.32 9.41 -12.53
CA ARG A 282 -5.10 10.05 -11.99
C ARG A 282 -5.29 10.61 -10.58
N LEU A 283 -6.53 10.68 -10.09
CA LEU A 283 -6.88 11.20 -8.77
C LEU A 283 -7.42 10.13 -7.82
N GLN A 284 -7.79 8.96 -8.35
CA GLN A 284 -8.42 7.88 -7.60
C GLN A 284 -7.41 7.17 -6.69
N ILE A 285 -7.80 6.99 -5.44
CA ILE A 285 -7.14 6.15 -4.45
C ILE A 285 -8.17 5.19 -3.86
N GLU A 286 -7.77 3.93 -3.70
CA GLU A 286 -8.66 2.87 -3.21
C GLU A 286 -8.09 2.22 -1.96
N PHE A 287 -8.96 1.95 -0.99
CA PHE A 287 -8.62 1.28 0.27
C PHE A 287 -9.48 0.03 0.39
N HIS A 288 -8.87 -1.14 0.19
CA HIS A 288 -9.55 -2.43 0.22
C HIS A 288 -9.34 -3.09 1.59
N TYR A 289 -10.35 -3.07 2.44
CA TYR A 289 -10.29 -3.73 3.75
C TYR A 289 -10.29 -5.24 3.56
N THR A 290 -9.34 -5.91 4.20
CA THR A 290 -9.13 -7.36 4.03
C THR A 290 -9.52 -8.16 5.26
N GLN A 291 -9.96 -9.40 5.04
CA GLN A 291 -10.23 -10.38 6.10
C GLN A 291 -9.76 -11.78 5.69
N PHE A 292 -9.48 -12.61 6.70
CA PHE A 292 -9.19 -14.03 6.49
C PHE A 292 -10.45 -14.79 6.10
N VAL A 293 -10.35 -15.61 5.06
CA VAL A 293 -11.42 -16.55 4.69
C VAL A 293 -11.17 -17.86 5.43
N GLN A 294 -12.02 -18.17 6.41
CA GLN A 294 -11.96 -19.49 7.05
C GLN A 294 -12.27 -20.59 6.01
N PRO A 295 -11.45 -21.65 5.92
CA PRO A 295 -11.82 -22.83 5.15
C PRO A 295 -13.11 -23.39 5.71
N VAL A 296 -14.16 -23.48 4.91
CA VAL A 296 -15.37 -24.22 5.29
C VAL A 296 -14.95 -25.67 5.50
N ALA A 297 -15.00 -26.15 6.74
CA ALA A 297 -14.78 -27.55 7.04
C ALA A 297 -15.79 -28.37 6.22
N GLN A 298 -15.31 -29.16 5.26
CA GLN A 298 -16.12 -30.17 4.59
C GLN A 298 -16.46 -31.23 5.64
N PHE A 299 -17.60 -31.07 6.32
CA PHE A 299 -18.18 -32.17 7.07
C PHE A 299 -18.64 -33.22 6.05
N SER A 300 -17.88 -34.30 5.91
CA SER A 300 -18.37 -35.50 5.24
C SER A 300 -19.51 -36.06 6.09
N SER A 301 -20.74 -35.89 5.61
CA SER A 301 -21.90 -36.61 6.13
C SER A 301 -21.69 -38.10 5.86
N VAL A 302 -21.15 -38.82 6.83
CA VAL A 302 -21.25 -40.29 6.85
C VAL A 302 -22.69 -40.59 7.20
N GLU A 303 -23.45 -40.96 6.18
CA GLU A 303 -24.83 -41.43 6.29
C GLU A 303 -24.81 -42.76 7.06
N ALA A 304 -25.12 -42.71 8.35
CA ALA A 304 -25.37 -43.91 9.14
C ALA A 304 -26.76 -44.43 8.75
N THR A 305 -26.80 -45.44 7.88
CA THR A 305 -27.99 -46.23 7.63
C THR A 305 -28.34 -47.03 8.88
N ALA A 306 -29.33 -46.55 9.64
CA ALA A 306 -30.01 -47.34 10.66
C ALA A 306 -31.19 -48.06 10.01
N ASP A 307 -31.11 -49.38 9.94
CA ASP A 307 -32.21 -50.28 9.59
C ASP A 307 -33.41 -50.06 10.53
N GLU A 308 -34.58 -49.77 9.98
CA GLU A 308 -35.87 -49.91 10.65
C GLU A 308 -36.46 -51.31 10.39
N PRO A 309 -37.18 -51.91 11.37
CA PRO A 309 -37.60 -53.30 11.29
C PRO A 309 -38.87 -53.45 10.43
N ALA A 310 -38.85 -54.46 9.56
CA ALA A 310 -40.00 -54.85 8.75
C ALA A 310 -41.13 -55.46 9.60
N ILE A 311 -42.32 -54.86 9.53
CA ILE A 311 -43.59 -55.52 9.85
C ILE A 311 -44.47 -55.46 8.60
N SER A 312 -44.75 -56.62 7.99
CA SER A 312 -45.95 -56.81 7.18
C SER A 312 -46.50 -58.22 7.36
N ALA A 313 -47.81 -58.27 7.36
CA ALA A 313 -48.73 -59.23 7.93
C ALA A 313 -49.19 -60.32 6.95
N LEU A 314 -49.58 -61.48 7.52
CA LEU A 314 -50.68 -62.42 7.13
C LEU A 314 -50.63 -63.06 5.71
N ALA A 315 -51.01 -64.33 5.43
CA ALA A 315 -51.82 -65.35 6.11
C ALA A 315 -51.71 -66.73 5.39
N LEU A 316 -52.33 -67.75 6.01
CA LEU A 316 -52.76 -69.09 5.52
C LEU A 316 -51.64 -70.16 5.46
N VAL A 317 -51.75 -71.32 6.12
CA VAL A 317 -52.88 -72.24 6.34
C VAL A 317 -52.88 -72.81 7.76
#